data_AF-A0A6I3JGI4-F1
#
_entry.id   AF-A0A6I3JGI4-F1
#
_cell.length_a   1.000
_cell.length_b   1.000
_cell.length_c   1.000
_cell.angle_alpha   90.00
_cell.angle_beta   90.00
_cell.angle_gamma   90.00
#
_symmetry.space_group_name_H-M   'P 1'
#
loop_
_entity.id
_entity.type
_entity.pdbx_description
1 polymer ?
#
loop_
_entity_poly.entity_id
_entity_poly.type
_entity_poly.pdbx_seq_one_letter_code
_entity_poly.pdbx_strand_id
1 'polypeptide(L)'
;MPRTTTLARPGTPDLLTTRPATGDYRWDGKRWRRWTGRRWASAAYSADLAALHRPDRFDLGRRITESQRKRVLDLAVERQVLDEGASVVHAGPHGTVLAYQRSVSHAAHAVFTILTGGLWGLVWLVCAIGRSEDRALLECDDWGHVWALRATSR
;
A
#
# COMPACT_ATOMS: atom_id res chain seq x y z
N MET A 1 -4.21 -4.68 21.10
CA MET A 1 -4.52 -3.25 21.23
C MET A 1 -3.33 -2.43 20.73
N PRO A 2 -3.52 -1.35 19.94
CA PRO A 2 -2.41 -0.52 19.51
C PRO A 2 -1.78 0.19 20.72
N ARG A 3 -0.46 0.01 20.91
CA ARG A 3 0.31 0.67 21.96
C ARG A 3 0.44 2.16 21.63
N THR A 4 0.41 3.00 22.66
CA THR A 4 0.75 4.42 22.55
C THR A 4 2.10 4.57 21.89
N THR A 5 2.18 5.42 20.86
CA THR A 5 3.40 5.63 20.06
C THR A 5 3.55 7.11 19.77
N THR A 6 4.78 7.60 19.71
CA THR A 6 5.08 8.96 19.24
C THR A 6 4.80 9.06 17.74
N LEU A 7 3.90 9.95 17.37
CA LEU A 7 3.39 10.12 16.02
C LEU A 7 3.25 11.60 15.65
N ALA A 8 3.30 11.88 14.36
CA ALA A 8 3.05 13.18 13.76
C ALA A 8 1.61 13.19 13.24
N ARG A 9 0.78 14.09 13.75
CA ARG A 9 -0.57 14.30 13.22
C ARG A 9 -0.53 15.39 12.15
N PRO A 10 -1.05 15.15 10.94
CA PRO A 10 -1.04 16.14 9.88
C PRO A 10 -1.62 17.49 10.34
N GLY A 11 -0.88 18.57 10.10
CA GLY A 11 -1.27 19.93 10.49
C GLY A 11 -1.09 20.27 11.97
N THR A 12 -0.64 19.33 12.82
CA THR A 12 -0.24 19.60 14.21
C THR A 12 1.27 19.72 14.26
N PRO A 13 1.86 20.83 14.76
CA PRO A 13 3.31 21.02 14.77
C PRO A 13 4.04 20.06 15.71
N ASP A 14 3.40 19.67 16.80
CA ASP A 14 3.99 18.81 17.82
C ASP A 14 3.80 17.31 17.53
N LEU A 15 4.73 16.51 18.04
CA LEU A 15 4.60 15.07 18.08
C LEU A 15 3.71 14.67 19.25
N LEU A 16 2.75 13.77 18.99
CA LEU A 16 1.80 13.29 19.97
C LEU A 16 2.19 11.88 20.40
N THR A 17 2.10 11.60 21.70
CA THR A 17 2.25 10.23 22.21
C THR A 17 0.86 9.70 22.55
N THR A 18 0.18 9.14 21.55
CA THR A 18 -1.21 8.70 21.65
C THR A 18 -1.47 7.43 20.85
N ARG A 19 -2.72 6.94 20.86
CA ARG A 19 -3.16 5.89 19.95
C ARG A 19 -3.26 6.45 18.52
N PRO A 20 -2.76 5.72 17.50
CA PRO A 20 -2.75 6.21 16.14
C PRO A 20 -4.16 6.28 15.56
N ALA A 21 -4.48 7.42 14.94
CA ALA A 21 -5.65 7.63 14.11
C ALA A 21 -5.27 7.47 12.63
N THR A 22 -6.25 7.13 11.78
CA THR A 22 -6.01 7.00 10.33
C THR A 22 -5.44 8.30 9.79
N GLY A 23 -4.33 8.21 9.05
CA GLY A 23 -3.62 9.36 8.51
C GLY A 23 -2.47 9.87 9.38
N ASP A 24 -2.33 9.41 10.63
CA ASP A 24 -1.17 9.76 11.47
C ASP A 24 0.12 9.19 10.85
N TYR A 25 1.21 9.97 10.96
CA TYR A 25 2.53 9.61 10.46
C TYR A 25 3.46 9.20 11.59
N ARG A 26 4.45 8.37 11.28
CA ARG A 26 5.50 7.94 12.20
C ARG A 26 6.81 7.79 11.46
N TRP A 27 7.88 8.31 12.05
CA TRP A 27 9.24 7.97 11.67
C TRP A 27 9.61 6.60 12.26
N ASP A 28 10.06 5.65 11.43
CA ASP A 28 10.49 4.32 11.89
C ASP A 28 12.00 4.19 12.12
N GLY A 29 12.75 5.28 12.00
CA GLY A 29 14.22 5.31 12.03
C GLY A 29 14.87 5.38 10.65
N LYS A 30 14.13 5.03 9.58
CA LYS A 30 14.65 5.03 8.19
C LYS A 30 13.74 5.73 7.21
N ARG A 31 12.43 5.67 7.45
CA ARG A 31 11.42 6.26 6.58
C ARG A 31 10.16 6.63 7.34
N TRP A 32 9.40 7.56 6.80
CA TRP A 32 8.06 7.85 7.26
C TRP A 32 7.08 6.74 6.88
N ARG A 33 6.14 6.46 7.79
CA ARG A 33 5.01 5.54 7.61
C ARG A 33 3.70 6.21 7.97
N ARG A 34 2.63 5.86 7.28
CA ARG A 34 1.26 6.35 7.57
C ARG A 34 0.43 5.24 8.18
N TRP A 35 -0.35 5.57 9.20
CA TRP A 35 -1.30 4.64 9.80
C TRP A 35 -2.55 4.51 8.93
N THR A 36 -2.84 3.28 8.50
CA THR A 36 -4.01 2.98 7.64
C THR A 36 -5.27 2.63 8.43
N GLY A 37 -5.30 2.88 9.73
CA GLY A 37 -6.34 2.38 10.65
C GLY A 37 -6.07 0.96 11.19
N ARG A 38 -5.21 0.18 10.52
CA ARG A 38 -4.88 -1.21 10.92
C ARG A 38 -3.38 -1.48 11.00
N ARG A 39 -2.59 -0.90 10.10
CA ARG A 39 -1.14 -1.11 10.03
C ARG A 39 -0.42 0.18 9.65
N TRP A 40 0.87 0.20 9.93
CA TRP A 40 1.78 1.22 9.42
C TRP A 40 2.19 0.86 7.98
N ALA A 41 1.70 1.62 7.00
CA ALA A 41 2.05 1.44 5.60
C ALA A 41 3.21 2.35 5.20
N SER A 42 3.99 1.88 4.23
CA SER A 42 4.96 2.71 3.50
C SER A 42 4.27 3.30 2.27
N ALA A 43 4.76 4.45 1.81
CA ALA A 43 4.25 5.05 0.58
C ALA A 43 4.53 4.10 -0.58
N ALA A 44 3.52 3.90 -1.43
CA ALA A 44 3.64 3.16 -2.69
C ALA A 44 4.37 3.99 -3.73
N TYR A 45 4.14 5.30 -3.72
CA TYR A 45 4.80 6.28 -4.58
C TYR A 45 4.90 7.62 -3.85
N SER A 46 5.83 8.47 -4.28
CA SER A 46 6.00 9.81 -3.75
C SER A 46 6.46 10.75 -4.85
N ALA A 47 5.85 11.94 -4.92
CA ALA A 47 6.36 13.03 -5.74
C ALA A 47 7.75 13.50 -5.27
N ASP A 48 8.03 13.42 -3.97
CA ASP A 48 9.33 13.69 -3.36
C ASP A 48 9.76 12.47 -2.51
N LEU A 49 10.51 11.56 -3.13
CA LEU A 49 11.06 10.39 -2.44
C LEU A 49 12.03 10.79 -1.33
N ALA A 50 12.78 11.88 -1.50
CA ALA A 50 13.77 12.32 -0.53
C ALA A 50 13.10 12.80 0.77
N ALA A 51 11.94 13.44 0.69
CA ALA A 51 11.16 13.82 1.87
C ALA A 51 10.78 12.63 2.77
N LEU A 52 10.46 11.47 2.19
CA LEU A 52 10.10 10.28 2.98
C LEU A 52 11.28 9.62 3.70
N HIS A 53 12.50 9.87 3.22
CA HIS A 53 13.75 9.34 3.79
C HIS A 53 14.45 10.30 4.75
N ARG A 54 13.93 11.52 4.89
CA ARG A 54 14.43 12.47 5.87
C ARG A 54 13.55 12.41 7.13
N PRO A 55 14.16 12.55 8.33
CA PRO A 55 13.39 12.63 9.57
C PRO A 55 12.58 13.93 9.67
N ASP A 56 12.82 14.88 8.76
CA ASP A 56 12.11 16.15 8.65
C ASP A 56 10.61 15.94 8.40
N ARG A 57 9.78 16.80 9.01
CA ARG A 57 8.33 16.75 8.84
C ARG A 57 7.90 17.35 7.51
N PHE A 58 7.64 16.48 6.52
CA PHE A 58 7.10 16.90 5.22
C PHE A 58 5.67 17.46 5.32
N ASP A 59 4.91 17.02 6.33
CA ASP A 59 3.49 17.35 6.50
C ASP A 59 3.25 18.81 6.97
N LEU A 60 4.31 19.49 7.39
CA LEU A 60 4.29 20.93 7.70
C LEU A 60 4.65 21.78 6.47
N GLY A 61 5.04 21.15 5.36
CA GLY A 61 5.39 21.82 4.13
C GLY A 61 4.18 22.31 3.33
N ARG A 62 4.47 22.83 2.14
CA ARG A 62 3.44 23.30 1.20
C ARG A 62 2.60 22.11 0.70
N ARG A 63 1.28 22.24 0.81
CA ARG A 63 0.33 21.31 0.19
C ARG A 63 0.32 21.47 -1.33
N ILE A 64 0.19 20.36 -2.03
CA ILE A 64 0.07 20.35 -3.49
C ILE A 64 -1.37 20.60 -3.94
N THR A 65 -1.54 21.07 -5.17
CA THR A 65 -2.89 21.32 -5.72
C THR A 65 -3.62 20.01 -6.00
N GLU A 66 -4.95 20.07 -6.12
CA GLU A 66 -5.75 18.90 -6.46
C GLU A 66 -5.36 18.30 -7.83
N SER A 67 -5.06 19.15 -8.81
CA SER A 67 -4.55 18.72 -10.13
C SER A 67 -3.21 18.00 -10.04
N GLN A 68 -2.31 18.45 -9.16
CA GLN A 68 -1.04 17.78 -8.89
C GLN A 68 -1.27 16.44 -8.18
N ARG A 69 -2.17 16.37 -7.19
CA ARG A 69 -2.52 15.12 -6.50
C ARG A 69 -3.01 14.07 -7.47
N LYS A 70 -3.93 14.46 -8.38
CA LYS A 70 -4.47 13.57 -9.41
C LYS A 70 -3.36 13.03 -10.32
N ARG A 71 -2.49 13.90 -10.82
CA ARG A 71 -1.37 13.49 -11.68
C ARG A 71 -0.42 12.52 -10.97
N VAL A 72 -0.10 12.78 -9.71
CA VAL A 72 0.76 11.89 -8.90
C VAL A 72 0.10 10.53 -8.67
N LEU A 73 -1.22 10.52 -8.41
CA LEU A 73 -1.98 9.28 -8.27
C LEU A 73 -2.00 8.48 -9.58
N ASP A 74 -2.22 9.15 -10.71
CA ASP A 74 -2.24 8.51 -12.04
C ASP A 74 -0.89 7.87 -12.37
N LEU A 75 0.23 8.56 -12.09
CA LEU A 75 1.58 8.00 -12.27
C LEU A 75 1.84 6.80 -11.34
N ALA A 76 1.36 6.85 -10.10
CA ALA A 76 1.50 5.74 -9.17
C ALA A 76 0.70 4.52 -9.63
N VAL A 77 -0.51 4.74 -10.14
CA VAL A 77 -1.36 3.69 -10.73
C VAL A 77 -0.69 3.07 -11.95
N GLU A 78 -0.23 3.90 -12.90
CA GLU A 78 0.48 3.45 -14.10
C GLU A 78 1.67 2.56 -13.73
N ARG A 79 2.48 3.00 -12.76
CA ARG A 79 3.61 2.23 -12.28
C ARG A 79 3.21 0.88 -11.69
N GLN A 80 2.16 0.82 -10.87
CA GLN A 80 1.72 -0.46 -10.29
C GLN A 80 1.11 -1.40 -11.31
N VAL A 81 0.44 -0.87 -12.33
CA VAL A 81 -0.08 -1.68 -13.45
C VAL A 81 1.08 -2.26 -14.26
N LEU A 82 2.09 -1.45 -14.59
CA LEU A 82 3.23 -1.86 -15.43
C LEU A 82 4.24 -2.75 -14.69
N ASP A 83 4.66 -2.37 -13.48
CA ASP A 83 5.74 -3.04 -12.74
C ASP A 83 5.24 -4.25 -11.94
N GLU A 84 4.05 -4.15 -11.35
CA GLU A 84 3.52 -5.15 -10.39
C GLU A 84 2.37 -5.99 -10.97
N GLY A 85 1.93 -5.70 -12.21
CA GLY A 85 0.82 -6.41 -12.86
C GLY A 85 -0.53 -6.16 -12.20
N ALA A 86 -0.70 -5.01 -11.55
CA ALA A 86 -1.99 -4.63 -10.96
C ALA A 86 -3.04 -4.33 -12.05
N SER A 87 -4.32 -4.52 -11.72
CA SER A 87 -5.45 -4.14 -12.56
C SER A 87 -6.29 -3.07 -11.88
N VAL A 88 -6.75 -2.06 -12.63
CA VAL A 88 -7.61 -1.00 -12.08
C VAL A 88 -9.04 -1.52 -11.97
N VAL A 89 -9.55 -1.62 -10.74
CA VAL A 89 -10.93 -2.04 -10.47
C VAL A 89 -11.87 -0.85 -10.46
N HIS A 90 -11.45 0.26 -9.86
CA HIS A 90 -12.27 1.47 -9.74
C HIS A 90 -11.41 2.72 -9.62
N ALA A 91 -11.72 3.77 -10.38
CA ALA A 91 -11.12 5.09 -10.26
C ALA A 91 -12.15 6.08 -9.73
N GLY A 92 -11.92 6.63 -8.54
CA GLY A 92 -12.81 7.57 -7.87
C GLY A 92 -12.13 8.92 -7.59
N PRO A 93 -12.90 9.94 -7.17
CA PRO A 93 -12.38 11.29 -6.90
C PRO A 93 -11.41 11.34 -5.71
N HIS A 94 -11.48 10.37 -4.80
CA HIS A 94 -10.65 10.32 -3.58
C HIS A 94 -9.53 9.27 -3.65
N GLY A 95 -9.44 8.49 -4.73
CA GLY A 95 -8.45 7.42 -4.84
C GLY A 95 -8.81 6.36 -5.88
N THR A 96 -7.85 5.48 -6.16
CA THR A 96 -7.98 4.41 -7.16
C THR A 96 -7.83 3.05 -6.51
N VAL A 97 -8.80 2.16 -6.70
CA VAL A 97 -8.75 0.78 -6.24
C VAL A 97 -8.08 -0.07 -7.29
N LEU A 98 -7.01 -0.74 -6.88
CA LEU A 98 -6.25 -1.69 -7.66
C LEU A 98 -6.47 -3.10 -7.14
N ALA A 99 -6.42 -4.06 -8.05
CA ALA A 99 -6.44 -5.48 -7.80
C ALA A 99 -5.09 -6.09 -8.16
N TYR A 100 -4.59 -6.94 -7.28
CA TYR A 100 -3.39 -7.72 -7.46
C TYR A 100 -3.75 -9.20 -7.53
N GLN A 101 -3.24 -9.88 -8.56
CA GLN A 101 -3.34 -11.33 -8.60
C GLN A 101 -2.25 -11.95 -7.72
N ARG A 102 -2.66 -12.77 -6.74
CA ARG A 102 -1.70 -13.49 -5.91
C ARG A 102 -0.97 -14.55 -6.73
N SER A 103 0.36 -14.45 -6.81
CA SER A 103 1.18 -15.45 -7.51
C SER A 103 1.16 -16.78 -6.75
N VAL A 104 0.87 -17.87 -7.46
CA VAL A 104 0.99 -19.24 -6.93
C VAL A 104 2.45 -19.69 -7.06
N SER A 105 3.03 -20.32 -6.04
CA SER A 105 4.38 -20.89 -6.12
C SER A 105 4.37 -22.15 -6.99
N HIS A 106 4.68 -22.01 -8.28
CA HIS A 106 4.65 -23.14 -9.22
C HIS A 106 5.74 -24.18 -8.88
N ALA A 107 6.89 -23.74 -8.36
CA ALA A 107 7.99 -24.62 -7.97
C ALA A 107 7.61 -25.57 -6.81
N ALA A 108 6.95 -25.06 -5.76
CA ALA A 108 6.51 -25.89 -4.65
C ALA A 108 5.49 -26.94 -5.11
N HIS A 109 4.54 -26.54 -5.95
CA HIS A 109 3.54 -27.45 -6.49
C HIS A 109 4.16 -28.50 -7.42
N ALA A 110 5.16 -28.14 -8.22
CA ALA A 110 5.88 -29.08 -9.07
C ALA A 110 6.60 -30.17 -8.25
N VAL A 111 7.30 -29.79 -7.18
CA VAL A 111 7.97 -30.76 -6.28
C VAL A 111 6.97 -31.73 -5.66
N PHE A 112 5.87 -31.22 -5.09
CA PHE A 112 4.84 -32.09 -4.51
C PHE A 112 4.15 -32.96 -5.56
N THR A 113 3.98 -32.47 -6.79
CA THR A 113 3.42 -33.27 -7.90
C THR A 113 4.33 -34.45 -8.24
N ILE A 114 5.64 -34.25 -8.27
CA ILE A 114 6.61 -35.34 -8.49
C ILE A 114 6.58 -36.33 -7.31
N LEU A 115 6.64 -35.83 -6.06
CA LEU A 115 6.67 -36.68 -4.86
C LEU A 115 5.40 -37.51 -4.66
N THR A 116 4.25 -37.04 -5.15
CA THR A 116 2.95 -37.71 -5.01
C THR A 116 2.50 -38.47 -6.25
N GLY A 117 3.38 -38.63 -7.25
CA GLY A 117 3.06 -39.36 -8.49
C GLY A 117 1.93 -38.71 -9.31
N GLY A 118 1.83 -37.38 -9.28
CA GLY A 118 0.82 -36.62 -10.03
C GLY A 118 -0.46 -36.29 -9.26
N LEU A 119 -0.72 -36.91 -8.10
CA LEU A 119 -1.93 -36.67 -7.31
C LEU A 119 -2.05 -35.20 -6.86
N TRP A 120 -0.94 -34.57 -6.49
CA TRP A 120 -0.91 -33.15 -6.12
C TRP A 120 -1.25 -32.20 -7.28
N GLY A 121 -1.23 -32.68 -8.53
CA GLY A 121 -1.64 -31.90 -9.69
C GLY A 121 -3.11 -31.45 -9.63
N LEU A 122 -3.99 -32.26 -9.03
CA LEU A 122 -5.40 -31.89 -8.81
C LEU A 122 -5.53 -30.75 -7.80
N VAL A 123 -4.81 -30.81 -6.68
CA VAL A 123 -4.78 -29.74 -5.67
C VAL A 123 -4.21 -28.46 -6.28
N TRP A 124 -3.16 -28.59 -7.09
CA TRP A 124 -2.58 -27.47 -7.81
C TRP A 124 -3.58 -26.81 -8.76
N LEU A 125 -4.36 -27.59 -9.52
CA LEU A 125 -5.41 -27.07 -10.40
C LEU A 125 -6.47 -26.30 -9.62
N VAL A 126 -6.95 -26.85 -8.49
CA VAL A 126 -7.93 -26.17 -7.62
C VAL A 126 -7.37 -24.85 -7.07
N CYS A 127 -6.11 -24.85 -6.60
CA CYS A 127 -5.45 -23.63 -6.11
C CYS A 127 -5.21 -22.60 -7.23
N ALA A 128 -4.95 -23.05 -8.46
CA ALA A 128 -4.77 -22.16 -9.60
C ALA A 128 -6.09 -21.48 -10.02
N ILE A 129 -7.22 -22.18 -9.92
CA ILE A 129 -8.55 -21.64 -10.21
C ILE A 129 -9.04 -20.73 -9.05
N GLY A 130 -8.81 -21.14 -7.80
CA GLY A 130 -9.19 -20.39 -6.59
C GLY A 130 -8.30 -19.17 -6.28
N ARG A 131 -7.66 -18.58 -7.29
CA ARG A 131 -6.75 -17.44 -7.11
C ARG A 131 -7.49 -16.27 -6.46
N SER A 132 -7.09 -15.93 -5.25
CA SER A 132 -7.61 -14.77 -4.55
C SER A 132 -7.03 -13.47 -5.14
N GLU A 133 -7.92 -12.50 -5.37
CA GLU A 133 -7.58 -11.15 -5.78
C GLU A 133 -7.37 -10.29 -4.52
N ASP A 134 -6.18 -9.73 -4.37
CA ASP A 134 -5.88 -8.80 -3.29
C ASP A 134 -6.21 -7.37 -3.74
N ARG A 135 -7.08 -6.67 -3.01
CA ARG A 135 -7.48 -5.29 -3.35
C ARG A 135 -6.73 -4.26 -2.51
N ALA A 136 -6.27 -3.19 -3.14
CA ALA A 136 -5.65 -2.05 -2.47
C ALA A 136 -6.23 -0.74 -3.02
N LEU A 137 -6.65 0.14 -2.13
CA LEU A 137 -6.99 1.52 -2.45
C LEU A 137 -5.71 2.35 -2.38
N LEU A 138 -5.33 2.97 -3.49
CA LEU A 138 -4.32 4.02 -3.54
C LEU A 138 -4.97 5.37 -3.27
N GLU A 139 -4.45 6.06 -2.28
CA GLU A 139 -4.86 7.43 -1.92
C GLU A 139 -3.62 8.33 -1.94
N CYS A 140 -3.73 9.49 -2.59
CA CYS A 140 -2.71 10.53 -2.57
C CYS A 140 -3.02 11.54 -1.48
N ASP A 141 -2.09 11.79 -0.57
CA ASP A 141 -2.26 12.79 0.48
C ASP A 141 -2.04 14.22 -0.01
N ASP A 142 -2.27 15.19 0.88
CA ASP A 142 -2.12 16.62 0.59
C ASP A 142 -0.70 17.06 0.22
N TRP A 143 0.30 16.20 0.45
CA TRP A 143 1.72 16.49 0.20
C TRP A 143 2.28 15.71 -1.00
N GLY A 144 1.47 14.91 -1.68
CA GLY A 144 1.87 14.18 -2.88
C GLY A 144 2.53 12.84 -2.60
N HIS A 145 2.22 12.23 -1.46
CA HIS A 145 2.59 10.86 -1.16
C HIS A 145 1.40 9.93 -1.36
N VAL A 146 1.62 8.86 -2.11
CA VAL A 146 0.60 7.86 -2.42
C VAL A 146 0.72 6.69 -1.46
N TRP A 147 -0.36 6.38 -0.76
CA TRP A 147 -0.42 5.36 0.27
C TRP A 147 -1.34 4.22 -0.16
N ALA A 148 -0.86 2.98 -0.01
CA ALA A 148 -1.66 1.79 -0.28
C ALA A 148 -2.44 1.35 0.97
N LEU A 149 -3.73 1.66 0.97
CA LEU A 149 -4.71 1.17 1.93
C LEU A 149 -5.20 -0.20 1.45
N ARG A 150 -4.70 -1.30 2.05
CA ARG A 150 -5.16 -2.64 1.67
C ARG A 150 -6.64 -2.78 2.04
N ALA A 151 -7.52 -2.89 1.03
CA ALA A 151 -8.91 -3.24 1.21
C ALA A 151 -8.95 -4.73 1.53
N THR A 152 -9.30 -5.10 2.76
CA THR A 152 -9.53 -6.51 3.06
C THR A 152 -10.87 -6.86 2.41
N SER A 153 -10.89 -7.78 1.45
CA SER A 153 -12.14 -8.45 1.08
C SER A 153 -12.66 -9.11 2.35
N ARG A 154 -13.85 -8.70 2.80
CA ARG A 154 -14.52 -9.32 3.93
C ARG A 154 -15.15 -10.63 3.49
#